data_AF-A0A5E7M1S3-F1
#
_entry.id   AF-A0A5E7M1S3-F1
#
_cell.length_a   1.000
_cell.length_b   1.000
_cell.length_c   1.000
_cell.angle_alpha   90.00
_cell.angle_beta   90.00
_cell.angle_gamma   90.00
#
_symmetry.space_group_name_H-M   'P 1'
#
loop_
_entity.id
_entity.type
_entity.pdbx_description
1 polymer ?
#
loop_
_entity_poly.entity_id
_entity_poly.type
_entity_poly.pdbx_seq_one_letter_code
_entity_poly.pdbx_strand_id
1 'polypeptide(L)'
;MHSNTTRRTFVKGLAAGGLLGGLGLWRTPVWAITSPGEPQVLTGTDFDLSIGETPVNITGNPRTAMAINGGIPGPLLRWREGDTVTLRVRNKLKVDTSIHWHGILLPANMDGVPGLSFHGIEPGGLYVYQFTVRQNGTYWYHSHSGFQEQSGVYGPLVIDAKEPEPFQYDRDYVVMLTDWTDETAVGLMKTLKKQSDYYNYNKRTVGDFIHDVSEKGWGATVADRTMWAEMKMNPTDIADVSGATYTYLMNGQAPDMNWTGVFRPGEKLRLRFINGSAMSYFDVRIPGLKMTVVAADGLHIKPVSVDEFRIAVAETFDVIVEPTEAAYTLFAQSMDRTGFARGTLATKPGLLAPIPALDPRPLVTMDDMGMGGMDHSSMGDMAGMDHSSMGDMAGMDHSSMGDMAGMDHSSMAGMQSHPETEKDNPLVDMQAMSTSPKLDDPGLGLRNNGRRVLTYSDLRSTFEDPDGREPGRTIELHLTGHMEKFAWSFNGVKFADAEPLRLKYGERVRIVLVNDTMMTHPIHLHGMWSDLEDENGEFMVRKHTIDMPPGSRRSYRVTADALGRWAYHCHLLYHMEMGMFREVRVEE
;
A
#
# COMPACT_ATOMS: atom_id res chain seq x y z
N MET A 1 29.23 -62.72 42.22
CA MET A 1 27.90 -63.29 41.89
C MET A 1 26.85 -62.48 42.62
N HIS A 2 25.71 -62.26 41.95
CA HIS A 2 24.68 -61.24 42.17
C HIS A 2 24.48 -60.66 43.57
N SER A 3 24.34 -59.32 43.62
CA SER A 3 23.39 -58.70 44.53
C SER A 3 22.79 -57.44 43.90
N ASN A 4 21.48 -57.34 44.09
CA ASN A 4 20.53 -56.43 43.47
C ASN A 4 20.70 -54.98 43.94
N THR A 5 20.69 -54.03 43.00
CA THR A 5 20.38 -52.62 43.31
C THR A 5 19.07 -52.25 42.65
N THR A 6 18.05 -52.05 43.48
CA THR A 6 16.67 -51.74 43.12
C THR A 6 16.51 -50.27 42.71
N ARG A 7 15.47 -49.98 41.90
CA ARG A 7 15.13 -48.69 41.27
C ARG A 7 15.01 -47.45 42.19
N ARG A 8 15.26 -47.56 43.50
CA ARG A 8 15.19 -46.44 44.47
C ARG A 8 16.53 -45.75 44.74
N THR A 9 17.67 -46.28 44.28
CA THR A 9 18.99 -45.64 44.47
C THR A 9 19.40 -44.74 43.30
N PHE A 10 18.71 -44.84 42.15
CA PHE A 10 18.97 -43.98 40.98
C PHE A 10 18.41 -42.55 41.15
N VAL A 11 17.35 -42.38 41.95
CA VAL A 11 16.65 -41.09 42.11
C VAL A 11 17.30 -40.19 43.18
N LYS A 12 18.21 -40.70 44.02
CA LYS A 12 18.93 -39.88 45.01
C LYS A 12 20.32 -39.43 44.58
N GLY A 13 20.86 -39.95 43.47
CA GLY A 13 22.17 -39.55 42.92
C GLY A 13 22.14 -38.34 41.97
N LEU A 14 20.97 -37.85 41.58
CA LEU A 14 20.81 -36.73 40.63
C LEU A 14 20.66 -35.36 41.31
N ALA A 15 20.65 -35.29 42.64
CA ALA A 15 20.41 -34.05 43.38
C ALA A 15 21.67 -33.39 43.98
N ALA A 16 22.86 -33.98 43.83
CA ALA A 16 24.08 -33.41 44.42
C ALA A 16 25.34 -33.82 43.65
N GLY A 17 25.71 -33.06 42.61
CA GLY A 17 27.03 -33.21 41.97
C GLY A 17 27.03 -32.95 40.47
N GLY A 18 26.91 -31.70 40.07
CA GLY A 18 27.04 -31.29 38.67
C GLY A 18 26.84 -29.79 38.43
N LEU A 19 27.33 -28.96 39.37
CA LEU A 19 27.21 -27.50 39.33
C LEU A 19 28.33 -26.81 38.52
N LEU A 20 29.16 -27.54 37.77
CA LEU A 20 30.26 -26.96 36.98
C LEU A 20 30.51 -27.79 35.71
N GLY A 21 30.03 -27.31 34.57
CA GLY A 21 30.39 -27.88 33.26
C GLY A 21 29.26 -27.82 32.23
N GLY A 22 29.07 -26.68 31.57
CA GLY A 22 28.10 -26.55 30.49
C GLY A 22 27.75 -25.11 30.08
N LEU A 23 28.72 -24.19 30.09
CA LEU A 23 28.59 -22.92 29.38
C LEU A 23 28.80 -23.20 27.88
N GLY A 24 27.74 -23.71 27.24
CA GLY A 24 27.60 -23.87 25.80
C GLY A 24 26.61 -22.84 25.27
N LEU A 25 27.13 -21.97 24.41
CA LEU A 25 26.55 -20.76 23.85
C LEU A 25 25.23 -20.98 23.08
N TRP A 26 24.41 -19.92 23.09
CA TRP A 26 23.20 -19.67 22.27
C TRP A 26 21.88 -20.30 22.74
N ARG A 27 21.43 -19.86 23.91
CA ARG A 27 20.00 -19.62 24.13
C ARG A 27 19.81 -18.13 24.31
N THR A 28 19.13 -17.48 23.37
CA THR A 28 18.68 -16.10 23.54
C THR A 28 17.78 -16.03 24.78
N PRO A 29 18.03 -15.12 25.73
CA PRO A 29 17.17 -15.00 26.89
C PRO A 29 15.80 -14.46 26.44
N VAL A 30 14.74 -15.18 26.78
CA VAL A 30 13.32 -14.88 26.52
C VAL A 30 12.82 -13.66 27.34
N TRP A 31 13.74 -12.81 27.78
CA TRP A 31 13.49 -11.61 28.59
C TRP A 31 13.84 -10.32 27.82
N ALA A 32 14.16 -10.43 26.54
CA ALA A 32 14.37 -9.31 25.62
C ALA A 32 13.11 -8.96 24.81
N ILE A 33 11.91 -9.37 25.27
CA ILE A 33 10.68 -8.70 24.85
C ILE A 33 10.69 -7.36 25.58
N THR A 34 11.26 -6.35 24.91
CA THR A 34 10.97 -4.94 25.17
C THR A 34 9.46 -4.76 25.30
N SER A 35 9.03 -3.84 26.18
CA SER A 35 7.62 -3.54 26.48
C SER A 35 6.67 -3.85 25.32
N PRO A 36 5.56 -4.59 25.53
CA PRO A 36 4.62 -4.93 24.46
C PRO A 36 4.29 -3.68 23.61
N GLY A 37 4.66 -3.71 22.33
CA GLY A 37 4.42 -2.61 21.39
C GLY A 37 5.58 -1.64 21.13
N GLU A 38 6.75 -1.80 21.78
CA GLU A 38 7.97 -1.09 21.38
C GLU A 38 8.88 -2.01 20.54
N PRO A 39 9.15 -1.67 19.26
CA PRO A 39 10.03 -2.48 18.42
C PRO A 39 11.45 -2.47 18.99
N GLN A 40 12.15 -3.61 18.90
CA GLN A 40 13.59 -3.65 19.15
C GLN A 40 14.29 -2.67 18.21
N VAL A 41 15.04 -1.71 18.74
CA VAL A 41 15.79 -0.76 17.92
C VAL A 41 17.22 -1.28 17.70
N LEU A 42 17.61 -1.43 16.43
CA LEU A 42 18.97 -1.77 16.02
C LEU A 42 19.63 -0.53 15.40
N THR A 43 20.78 -0.13 15.94
CA THR A 43 21.58 1.00 15.47
C THR A 43 22.99 0.55 15.07
N GLY A 44 23.67 1.35 14.25
CA GLY A 44 25.05 1.11 13.82
C GLY A 44 25.16 0.85 12.31
N THR A 45 26.22 0.17 11.90
CA THR A 45 26.53 -0.13 10.49
C THR A 45 26.42 -1.62 10.16
N ASP A 46 26.35 -2.48 11.16
CA ASP A 46 26.40 -3.92 11.01
C ASP A 46 25.17 -4.56 11.67
N PHE A 47 24.37 -5.23 10.85
CA PHE A 47 23.09 -5.79 11.27
C PHE A 47 23.03 -7.28 10.96
N ASP A 48 22.54 -8.06 11.92
CA ASP A 48 22.21 -9.47 11.73
C ASP A 48 20.69 -9.64 11.84
N LEU A 49 20.09 -10.03 10.73
CA LEU A 49 18.66 -10.29 10.62
C LEU A 49 18.43 -11.77 10.36
N SER A 50 17.42 -12.33 10.99
CA SER A 50 17.01 -13.73 10.86
C SER A 50 15.51 -13.76 10.58
N ILE A 51 15.13 -14.29 9.42
CA ILE A 51 13.73 -14.48 9.04
C ILE A 51 13.36 -15.92 9.38
N GLY A 52 12.29 -16.12 10.16
CA GLY A 52 11.87 -17.45 10.59
C GLY A 52 10.42 -17.48 11.08
N GLU A 53 9.92 -18.68 11.35
CA GLU A 53 8.56 -18.86 11.88
C GLU A 53 8.51 -18.46 13.38
N THR A 54 7.41 -17.82 13.79
CA THR A 54 7.16 -17.42 15.19
C THR A 54 5.68 -17.61 15.53
N PRO A 55 5.35 -18.27 16.66
CA PRO A 55 3.97 -18.35 17.12
C PRO A 55 3.48 -16.98 17.59
N VAL A 56 2.31 -16.57 17.14
CA VAL A 56 1.65 -15.32 17.52
C VAL A 56 0.20 -15.56 17.92
N ASN A 57 -0.38 -14.62 18.66
CA ASN A 57 -1.78 -14.66 19.06
C ASN A 57 -2.39 -13.26 19.08
N ILE A 58 -2.44 -12.62 17.91
CA ILE A 58 -2.84 -11.21 17.75
C ILE A 58 -4.36 -11.03 17.92
N THR A 59 -5.14 -12.00 17.46
CA THR A 59 -6.62 -11.96 17.41
C THR A 59 -7.29 -12.78 18.51
N GLY A 60 -6.50 -13.40 19.39
CA GLY A 60 -6.98 -14.44 20.32
C GLY A 60 -6.99 -15.85 19.74
N ASN A 61 -6.72 -16.01 18.44
CA ASN A 61 -6.47 -17.31 17.81
C ASN A 61 -4.95 -17.53 17.58
N PRO A 62 -4.34 -18.58 18.19
CA PRO A 62 -2.94 -18.89 17.93
C PRO A 62 -2.69 -19.18 16.44
N ARG A 63 -1.68 -18.51 15.88
CA ARG A 63 -1.21 -18.66 14.49
C ARG A 63 0.30 -18.75 14.44
N THR A 64 0.82 -19.26 13.33
CA THR A 64 2.26 -19.20 13.03
C THR A 64 2.46 -18.11 12.00
N ALA A 65 3.25 -17.11 12.36
CA ALA A 65 3.62 -16.03 11.49
C ALA A 65 5.07 -16.18 11.02
N MET A 66 5.48 -15.36 10.06
CA MET A 66 6.89 -15.18 9.71
C MET A 66 7.37 -13.89 10.35
N ALA A 67 8.53 -13.93 10.99
CA ALA A 67 9.03 -12.83 11.79
C ALA A 67 10.51 -12.55 11.50
N ILE A 68 10.89 -11.29 11.67
CA ILE A 68 12.29 -10.84 11.54
C ILE A 68 12.82 -10.64 12.95
N ASN A 69 13.87 -11.40 13.29
CA ASN A 69 14.40 -11.48 14.66
C ASN A 69 13.34 -11.87 15.72
N GLY A 70 12.30 -12.60 15.31
CA GLY A 70 11.22 -13.05 16.18
C GLY A 70 10.15 -11.99 16.50
N GLY A 71 10.20 -10.81 15.88
CA GLY A 71 9.22 -9.74 16.02
C GLY A 71 8.34 -9.55 14.78
N ILE A 72 7.10 -9.09 15.01
CA ILE A 72 6.17 -8.58 13.99
C ILE A 72 5.51 -7.30 14.54
N PRO A 73 5.83 -6.11 13.99
CA PRO A 73 6.87 -5.86 13.00
C PRO A 73 8.26 -6.33 13.44
N GLY A 74 9.15 -6.53 12.47
CA GLY A 74 10.58 -6.69 12.70
C GLY A 74 11.20 -5.51 13.45
N PRO A 75 12.48 -5.60 13.86
CA PRO A 75 13.16 -4.53 14.58
C PRO A 75 13.14 -3.21 13.81
N LEU A 76 13.05 -2.08 14.52
CA LEU A 76 13.34 -0.78 13.94
C LEU A 76 14.82 -0.74 13.58
N LEU A 77 15.11 -0.65 12.30
CA LEU A 77 16.46 -0.33 11.83
C LEU A 77 16.62 1.18 11.86
N ARG A 78 17.63 1.66 12.58
CA ARG A 78 17.95 3.09 12.63
C ARG A 78 19.36 3.32 12.09
N TRP A 79 19.44 3.77 10.85
CA TRP A 79 20.68 4.06 10.13
C TRP A 79 21.01 5.55 10.21
N ARG A 80 22.19 5.92 9.71
CA ARG A 80 22.61 7.30 9.54
C ARG A 80 22.99 7.56 8.10
N GLU A 81 22.57 8.71 7.57
CA GLU A 81 22.95 9.17 6.25
C GLU A 81 24.49 9.26 6.10
N GLY A 82 25.01 8.73 5.00
CA GLY A 82 26.44 8.69 4.68
C GLY A 82 27.17 7.44 5.16
N ASP A 83 26.58 6.66 6.07
CA ASP A 83 27.18 5.41 6.53
C ASP A 83 27.05 4.31 5.47
N THR A 84 28.00 3.38 5.46
CA THR A 84 27.86 2.13 4.70
C THR A 84 27.32 1.06 5.63
N VAL A 85 26.11 0.58 5.35
CA VAL A 85 25.45 -0.46 6.13
C VAL A 85 25.74 -1.83 5.54
N THR A 86 25.89 -2.82 6.42
CA THR A 86 26.08 -4.24 6.10
C THR A 86 25.00 -5.05 6.81
N LEU A 87 24.06 -5.62 6.06
CA LEU A 87 22.93 -6.37 6.62
C LEU A 87 23.05 -7.84 6.23
N ARG A 88 23.27 -8.69 7.23
CA ARG A 88 23.42 -10.14 7.10
C ARG A 88 22.07 -10.79 7.35
N VAL A 89 21.35 -11.13 6.28
CA VAL A 89 20.00 -11.68 6.34
C VAL A 89 20.03 -13.19 6.18
N ARG A 90 19.69 -13.92 7.25
CA ARG A 90 19.64 -15.38 7.29
C ARG A 90 18.22 -15.86 7.11
N ASN A 91 18.03 -16.82 6.21
CA ASN A 91 16.75 -17.48 6.01
C ASN A 91 16.65 -18.74 6.87
N LYS A 92 15.73 -18.78 7.82
CA LYS A 92 15.39 -19.97 8.62
C LYS A 92 14.03 -20.57 8.23
N LEU A 93 13.39 -20.05 7.20
CA LEU A 93 12.17 -20.62 6.63
C LEU A 93 12.52 -21.86 5.79
N LYS A 94 11.48 -22.58 5.36
CA LYS A 94 11.58 -23.74 4.46
C LYS A 94 11.43 -23.36 2.98
N VAL A 95 11.25 -22.08 2.70
CA VAL A 95 11.06 -21.49 1.36
C VAL A 95 12.03 -20.33 1.19
N ASP A 96 12.31 -19.93 -0.05
CA ASP A 96 13.13 -18.76 -0.35
C ASP A 96 12.54 -17.50 0.28
N THR A 97 13.37 -16.55 0.65
CA THR A 97 12.95 -15.25 1.20
C THR A 97 13.78 -14.11 0.60
N SER A 98 13.38 -12.88 0.87
CA SER A 98 14.10 -11.68 0.48
C SER A 98 13.72 -10.52 1.40
N ILE A 99 14.52 -9.45 1.36
CA ILE A 99 14.17 -8.16 1.93
C ILE A 99 14.40 -7.09 0.86
N HIS A 100 13.35 -6.34 0.55
CA HIS A 100 13.39 -5.07 -0.16
C HIS A 100 13.47 -3.91 0.84
N TRP A 101 14.28 -2.90 0.51
CA TRP A 101 14.47 -1.68 1.31
C TRP A 101 13.66 -0.56 0.68
N HIS A 102 12.40 -0.45 1.08
CA HIS A 102 11.40 0.38 0.41
C HIS A 102 11.80 1.85 0.34
N GLY A 103 11.86 2.39 -0.88
CA GLY A 103 12.22 3.79 -1.14
C GLY A 103 13.71 4.12 -1.02
N ILE A 104 14.59 3.14 -0.79
CA ILE A 104 16.04 3.37 -0.64
C ILE A 104 16.75 3.36 -2.00
N LEU A 105 17.60 4.37 -2.23
CA LEU A 105 18.52 4.40 -3.36
C LEU A 105 19.75 3.52 -3.08
N LEU A 106 19.88 2.44 -3.84
CA LEU A 106 20.92 1.42 -3.67
C LEU A 106 21.34 0.83 -5.03
N PRO A 107 22.41 0.03 -5.11
CA PRO A 107 22.72 -0.73 -6.33
C PRO A 107 21.65 -1.81 -6.60
N ALA A 108 21.30 -2.06 -7.86
CA ALA A 108 20.20 -2.96 -8.21
C ALA A 108 20.30 -4.36 -7.56
N ASN A 109 21.49 -4.96 -7.43
CA ASN A 109 21.65 -6.26 -6.79
C ASN A 109 21.43 -6.26 -5.26
N MET A 110 21.21 -5.10 -4.64
CA MET A 110 20.86 -4.94 -3.23
C MET A 110 19.36 -4.66 -3.02
N ASP A 111 18.57 -4.61 -4.10
CA ASP A 111 17.16 -4.22 -4.08
C ASP A 111 16.23 -5.28 -3.49
N GLY A 112 16.57 -6.57 -3.61
CA GLY A 112 15.89 -7.64 -2.87
C GLY A 112 14.64 -8.23 -3.52
N VAL A 113 14.53 -8.16 -4.85
CA VAL A 113 13.44 -8.76 -5.65
C VAL A 113 13.94 -10.03 -6.35
N PRO A 114 13.55 -11.24 -5.90
CA PRO A 114 13.96 -12.50 -6.51
C PRO A 114 13.56 -12.60 -7.99
N GLY A 115 14.46 -13.13 -8.83
CA GLY A 115 14.25 -13.24 -10.28
C GLY A 115 14.48 -11.93 -11.06
N LEU A 116 14.59 -10.79 -10.37
CA LEU A 116 14.78 -9.48 -10.97
C LEU A 116 16.16 -8.90 -10.63
N SER A 117 16.37 -8.51 -9.38
CA SER A 117 17.61 -7.92 -8.88
C SER A 117 18.62 -8.95 -8.38
N PHE A 118 18.14 -10.11 -7.92
CA PHE A 118 18.98 -11.23 -7.47
C PHE A 118 18.19 -12.56 -7.46
N HIS A 119 18.76 -13.65 -6.95
CA HIS A 119 18.12 -14.97 -6.97
C HIS A 119 17.20 -15.28 -5.77
N GLY A 120 17.13 -14.42 -4.76
CA GLY A 120 16.50 -14.77 -3.48
C GLY A 120 17.48 -15.40 -2.48
N ILE A 121 17.05 -15.53 -1.23
CA ILE A 121 17.80 -16.16 -0.15
C ILE A 121 17.19 -17.54 0.10
N GLU A 122 17.87 -18.60 -0.34
CA GLU A 122 17.41 -19.99 -0.20
C GLU A 122 17.23 -20.43 1.28
N PRO A 123 16.45 -21.48 1.57
CA PRO A 123 16.32 -22.04 2.92
C PRO A 123 17.67 -22.38 3.57
N GLY A 124 17.91 -21.85 4.77
CA GLY A 124 19.20 -22.00 5.47
C GLY A 124 20.31 -21.08 4.94
N GLY A 125 20.05 -20.35 3.85
CA GLY A 125 20.98 -19.43 3.21
C GLY A 125 21.20 -18.13 3.99
N LEU A 126 22.19 -17.38 3.52
CA LEU A 126 22.57 -16.06 4.01
C LEU A 126 22.85 -15.17 2.80
N TYR A 127 22.27 -13.96 2.80
CA TYR A 127 22.66 -12.91 1.88
C TYR A 127 23.16 -11.70 2.64
N VAL A 128 24.15 -11.01 2.07
CA VAL A 128 24.75 -9.81 2.66
C VAL A 128 24.40 -8.63 1.76
N TYR A 129 23.50 -7.79 2.24
CA TYR A 129 23.24 -6.48 1.62
C TYR A 129 24.32 -5.51 2.10
N GLN A 130 24.96 -4.80 1.18
CA GLN A 130 25.94 -3.78 1.54
C GLN A 130 25.87 -2.60 0.57
N PHE A 131 25.61 -1.41 1.10
CA PHE A 131 25.55 -0.18 0.32
C PHE A 131 25.72 1.05 1.22
N THR A 132 26.13 2.16 0.62
CA THR A 132 26.19 3.46 1.28
C THR A 132 24.82 4.11 1.27
N VAL A 133 24.35 4.56 2.44
CA VAL A 133 23.08 5.24 2.61
C VAL A 133 23.22 6.69 2.16
N ARG A 134 22.41 7.11 1.17
CA ARG A 134 22.55 8.42 0.49
C ARG A 134 21.44 9.43 0.80
N GLN A 135 20.49 9.03 1.65
CA GLN A 135 19.29 9.78 1.97
C GLN A 135 19.01 9.67 3.47
N ASN A 136 18.06 10.46 3.96
CA ASN A 136 17.54 10.40 5.33
C ASN A 136 16.01 10.40 5.31
N GLY A 137 15.37 10.11 6.44
CA GLY A 137 13.91 10.13 6.57
C GLY A 137 13.29 8.83 7.11
N THR A 138 11.97 8.71 6.92
CA THR A 138 11.16 7.55 7.31
C THR A 138 10.95 6.61 6.12
N TYR A 139 11.32 5.36 6.28
CA TYR A 139 11.21 4.28 5.31
C TYR A 139 10.78 2.99 5.99
N TRP A 140 10.80 1.88 5.26
CA TRP A 140 10.52 0.56 5.81
C TRP A 140 11.17 -0.52 4.96
N TYR A 141 11.09 -1.76 5.41
CA TYR A 141 11.61 -2.91 4.69
C TYR A 141 10.63 -4.07 4.78
N HIS A 142 10.53 -4.87 3.73
CA HIS A 142 9.58 -5.98 3.66
C HIS A 142 10.05 -7.05 2.69
N SER A 143 9.44 -8.23 2.76
CA SER A 143 9.76 -9.30 1.82
C SER A 143 9.12 -9.08 0.46
N HIS A 144 9.91 -9.32 -0.59
CA HIS A 144 9.45 -9.37 -1.98
C HIS A 144 9.34 -10.83 -2.47
N SER A 145 9.08 -11.76 -1.55
CA SER A 145 9.00 -13.20 -1.84
C SER A 145 7.60 -13.73 -1.54
N GLY A 146 6.79 -13.92 -2.57
CA GLY A 146 5.40 -14.39 -2.45
C GLY A 146 4.60 -13.55 -1.44
N PHE A 147 3.84 -14.20 -0.56
CA PHE A 147 3.00 -13.52 0.43
C PHE A 147 3.65 -13.34 1.82
N GLN A 148 4.98 -13.29 1.88
CA GLN A 148 5.72 -13.19 3.14
C GLN A 148 5.50 -11.87 3.86
N GLU A 149 5.27 -10.78 3.14
CA GLU A 149 4.91 -9.48 3.70
C GLU A 149 3.65 -9.58 4.57
N GLN A 150 2.51 -10.01 4.01
CA GLN A 150 1.27 -10.23 4.77
C GLN A 150 1.47 -11.19 5.96
N SER A 151 2.39 -12.16 5.82
CA SER A 151 2.67 -13.17 6.85
C SER A 151 3.53 -12.64 8.00
N GLY A 152 4.07 -11.41 7.90
CA GLY A 152 4.80 -10.71 8.96
C GLY A 152 6.25 -10.33 8.65
N VAL A 153 6.75 -10.59 7.43
CA VAL A 153 8.13 -10.23 7.04
C VAL A 153 8.19 -8.77 6.58
N TYR A 154 8.12 -7.86 7.54
CA TYR A 154 8.27 -6.42 7.37
C TYR A 154 8.81 -5.76 8.64
N GLY A 155 9.31 -4.52 8.53
CA GLY A 155 9.67 -3.70 9.68
C GLY A 155 9.97 -2.26 9.31
N PRO A 156 10.03 -1.35 10.31
CA PRO A 156 10.26 0.06 10.07
C PRO A 156 11.76 0.38 9.92
N LEU A 157 12.05 1.38 9.09
CA LEU A 157 13.41 1.89 8.86
C LEU A 157 13.43 3.40 9.04
N VAL A 158 14.29 3.90 9.92
CA VAL A 158 14.54 5.32 10.09
C VAL A 158 15.98 5.61 9.72
N ILE A 159 16.21 6.65 8.94
CA ILE A 159 17.55 7.12 8.62
C ILE A 159 17.73 8.51 9.19
N ASP A 160 18.60 8.63 10.19
CA ASP A 160 18.95 9.90 10.80
C ASP A 160 19.72 10.77 9.81
N ALA A 161 19.29 12.03 9.68
CA ALA A 161 19.91 13.02 8.82
C ALA A 161 21.34 13.33 9.27
N LYS A 162 22.23 13.56 8.30
CA LYS A 162 23.58 14.02 8.60
C LYS A 162 23.59 15.46 9.10
N GLU A 163 22.77 16.29 8.47
CA GLU A 163 22.57 17.70 8.81
C GLU A 163 21.28 17.90 9.62
N PRO A 164 21.15 18.98 10.41
CA PRO A 164 19.93 19.28 11.15
C PRO A 164 18.69 19.39 10.24
N GLU A 165 17.60 18.75 10.66
CA GLU A 165 16.32 18.81 9.96
C GLU A 165 15.70 20.23 10.00
N PRO A 166 14.87 20.62 9.02
CA PRO A 166 14.32 21.97 8.91
C PRO A 166 13.16 22.26 9.89
N PHE A 167 12.84 21.34 10.78
CA PHE A 167 11.80 21.46 11.80
C PHE A 167 12.29 20.94 13.15
N GLN A 168 11.62 21.36 14.22
CA GLN A 168 11.99 21.01 15.60
C GLN A 168 10.96 20.06 16.22
N TYR A 169 11.47 19.08 16.96
CA TYR A 169 10.71 18.15 17.77
C TYR A 169 11.57 17.73 18.97
N ASP A 170 10.91 17.34 20.06
CA ASP A 170 11.58 16.87 21.26
C ASP A 170 11.79 15.34 21.24
N ARG A 171 10.91 14.63 20.52
CA ARG A 171 10.90 13.16 20.44
C ARG A 171 10.23 12.69 19.15
N ASP A 172 10.63 11.52 18.67
CA ASP A 172 9.90 10.82 17.63
C ASP A 172 9.34 9.46 18.07
N TYR A 173 8.22 9.08 17.47
CA TYR A 173 7.61 7.75 17.56
C TYR A 173 7.36 7.23 16.15
N VAL A 174 7.66 5.96 15.92
CA VAL A 174 7.22 5.24 14.72
C VAL A 174 5.82 4.72 14.94
N VAL A 175 4.97 4.92 13.92
CA VAL A 175 3.60 4.40 13.85
C VAL A 175 3.48 3.57 12.58
N MET A 176 3.77 2.28 12.67
CA MET A 176 3.62 1.34 11.57
C MET A 176 2.21 0.75 11.57
N LEU A 177 1.46 1.03 10.52
CA LEU A 177 0.13 0.50 10.27
C LEU A 177 0.24 -0.72 9.36
N THR A 178 -0.44 -1.80 9.73
CA THR A 178 -0.45 -3.07 8.98
C THR A 178 -1.82 -3.74 9.08
N ASP A 179 -2.10 -4.70 8.20
CA ASP A 179 -3.24 -5.61 8.31
C ASP A 179 -2.76 -7.03 8.66
N TRP A 180 -3.55 -7.71 9.49
CA TRP A 180 -3.31 -9.10 9.88
C TRP A 180 -4.54 -9.94 9.56
N THR A 181 -4.30 -11.17 9.10
CA THR A 181 -5.36 -12.17 8.93
C THR A 181 -4.98 -13.48 9.60
N ASP A 182 -5.99 -14.15 10.15
CA ASP A 182 -5.86 -15.51 10.65
C ASP A 182 -5.97 -16.56 9.54
N GLU A 183 -6.36 -16.16 8.32
CA GLU A 183 -6.33 -16.99 7.13
C GLU A 183 -4.92 -17.04 6.53
N THR A 184 -4.63 -18.05 5.72
CA THR A 184 -3.38 -18.04 4.94
C THR A 184 -3.52 -17.06 3.77
N ALA A 185 -2.50 -16.24 3.49
CA ALA A 185 -2.52 -15.30 2.36
C ALA A 185 -2.77 -15.97 0.99
N VAL A 186 -2.23 -17.19 0.78
CA VAL A 186 -2.54 -18.01 -0.42
C VAL A 186 -4.03 -18.39 -0.47
N GLY A 187 -4.65 -18.63 0.69
CA GLY A 187 -6.07 -18.93 0.83
C GLY A 187 -6.93 -17.72 0.45
N LEU A 188 -6.62 -16.56 1.03
CA LEU A 188 -7.23 -15.27 0.67
C LEU A 188 -7.18 -15.02 -0.83
N MET A 189 -6.00 -15.11 -1.43
CA MET A 189 -5.83 -14.97 -2.89
C MET A 189 -6.71 -15.95 -3.68
N LYS A 190 -6.75 -17.23 -3.29
CA LYS A 190 -7.59 -18.23 -3.96
C LYS A 190 -9.08 -17.93 -3.85
N THR A 191 -9.52 -17.34 -2.75
CA THR A 191 -10.91 -16.91 -2.54
C THR A 191 -11.23 -15.73 -3.45
N LEU A 192 -10.41 -14.67 -3.39
CA LEU A 192 -10.55 -13.49 -4.25
C LEU A 192 -10.56 -13.86 -5.73
N LYS A 193 -9.69 -14.79 -6.14
CA LYS A 193 -9.63 -15.27 -7.53
C LYS A 193 -10.88 -16.01 -8.01
N LYS A 194 -11.68 -16.56 -7.10
CA LYS A 194 -12.95 -17.24 -7.42
C LYS A 194 -14.15 -16.31 -7.28
N GLN A 195 -14.09 -15.40 -6.34
CA GLN A 195 -15.14 -14.45 -6.02
C GLN A 195 -14.48 -13.22 -5.38
N SER A 196 -14.26 -12.18 -6.18
CA SER A 196 -13.54 -10.98 -5.76
C SER A 196 -14.24 -10.24 -4.61
N ASP A 197 -15.57 -10.22 -4.63
CA ASP A 197 -16.39 -9.50 -3.66
C ASP A 197 -16.70 -10.31 -2.39
N TYR A 198 -16.02 -11.45 -2.18
CA TYR A 198 -16.32 -12.40 -1.10
C TYR A 198 -16.23 -11.75 0.29
N TYR A 199 -15.20 -10.93 0.50
CA TYR A 199 -14.95 -10.27 1.78
C TYR A 199 -15.70 -8.94 1.93
N ASN A 200 -16.52 -8.56 0.94
CA ASN A 200 -17.36 -7.38 1.02
C ASN A 200 -18.74 -7.74 1.59
N TYR A 201 -18.89 -7.56 2.90
CA TYR A 201 -20.16 -7.73 3.63
C TYR A 201 -21.01 -6.47 3.65
N ASN A 202 -20.46 -5.35 3.22
CA ASN A 202 -21.12 -4.05 3.19
C ASN A 202 -21.85 -3.87 1.85
N LYS A 203 -22.68 -4.83 1.43
CA LYS A 203 -23.47 -4.70 0.19
C LYS A 203 -24.68 -3.77 0.38
N ARG A 204 -25.18 -3.19 -0.72
CA ARG A 204 -26.38 -2.34 -0.68
C ARG A 204 -27.64 -3.19 -0.45
N THR A 205 -28.59 -2.66 0.29
CA THR A 205 -29.83 -3.34 0.72
C THR A 205 -31.08 -2.76 0.05
N VAL A 206 -32.24 -3.40 0.27
CA VAL A 206 -33.56 -2.85 -0.12
C VAL A 206 -33.85 -1.54 0.62
N GLY A 207 -33.39 -1.41 1.87
CA GLY A 207 -33.51 -0.16 2.63
C GLY A 207 -32.74 0.97 1.96
N ASP A 208 -31.51 0.69 1.50
CA ASP A 208 -30.70 1.67 0.77
C ASP A 208 -31.41 2.10 -0.53
N PHE A 209 -32.04 1.17 -1.23
CA PHE A 209 -32.80 1.51 -2.45
C PHE A 209 -33.97 2.45 -2.16
N ILE A 210 -34.75 2.21 -1.11
CA ILE A 210 -35.87 3.10 -0.73
C ILE A 210 -35.33 4.49 -0.37
N HIS A 211 -34.21 4.55 0.36
CA HIS A 211 -33.54 5.79 0.69
C HIS A 211 -33.09 6.55 -0.56
N ASP A 212 -32.39 5.90 -1.48
CA ASP A 212 -31.95 6.50 -2.75
C ASP A 212 -33.13 7.05 -3.56
N VAL A 213 -34.23 6.31 -3.65
CA VAL A 213 -35.45 6.75 -4.34
C VAL A 213 -36.02 8.00 -3.68
N SER A 214 -35.97 8.10 -2.36
CA SER A 214 -36.46 9.27 -1.63
C SER A 214 -35.59 10.52 -1.86
N GLU A 215 -34.28 10.34 -2.03
CA GLU A 215 -33.34 11.45 -2.23
C GLU A 215 -33.19 11.86 -3.69
N LYS A 216 -33.07 10.88 -4.60
CA LYS A 216 -32.70 11.07 -6.01
C LYS A 216 -33.87 10.86 -6.97
N GLY A 217 -34.98 10.28 -6.49
CA GLY A 217 -36.12 9.87 -7.31
C GLY A 217 -35.95 8.49 -7.96
N TRP A 218 -37.07 7.94 -8.44
CA TRP A 218 -37.13 6.59 -9.02
C TRP A 218 -36.25 6.42 -10.26
N GLY A 219 -36.36 7.33 -11.24
CA GLY A 219 -35.66 7.20 -12.52
C GLY A 219 -34.14 7.17 -12.36
N ALA A 220 -33.58 8.15 -11.65
CA ALA A 220 -32.14 8.22 -11.40
C ALA A 220 -31.62 7.04 -10.59
N THR A 221 -32.38 6.58 -9.58
CA THR A 221 -31.97 5.42 -8.78
C THR A 221 -31.96 4.15 -9.61
N VAL A 222 -32.99 3.89 -10.41
CA VAL A 222 -33.05 2.69 -11.27
C VAL A 222 -31.92 2.72 -12.30
N ALA A 223 -31.66 3.87 -12.93
CA ALA A 223 -30.56 4.03 -13.87
C ALA A 223 -29.20 3.72 -13.23
N ASP A 224 -28.90 4.29 -12.06
CA ASP A 224 -27.66 3.99 -11.29
C ASP A 224 -27.54 2.47 -11.02
N ARG A 225 -28.59 1.84 -10.53
CA ARG A 225 -28.59 0.40 -10.23
C ARG A 225 -28.38 -0.46 -11.47
N THR A 226 -29.00 -0.09 -12.59
CA THR A 226 -28.84 -0.80 -13.86
C THR A 226 -27.39 -0.70 -14.36
N MET A 227 -26.79 0.49 -14.34
CA MET A 227 -25.40 0.68 -14.78
C MET A 227 -24.42 -0.18 -13.96
N TRP A 228 -24.53 -0.17 -12.62
CA TRP A 228 -23.70 -1.04 -11.77
C TRP A 228 -23.89 -2.52 -12.06
N ALA A 229 -25.15 -2.95 -12.30
CA ALA A 229 -25.46 -4.33 -12.62
C ALA A 229 -24.93 -4.77 -13.99
N GLU A 230 -24.98 -3.90 -15.01
CA GLU A 230 -24.44 -4.15 -16.35
C GLU A 230 -22.92 -4.28 -16.34
N MET A 231 -22.22 -3.44 -15.58
CA MET A 231 -20.77 -3.55 -15.36
C MET A 231 -20.38 -4.73 -14.47
N LYS A 232 -21.35 -5.37 -13.80
CA LYS A 232 -21.14 -6.45 -12.80
C LYS A 232 -20.15 -6.04 -11.70
N MET A 233 -20.27 -4.81 -11.26
CA MET A 233 -19.46 -4.22 -10.19
C MET A 233 -20.32 -3.80 -9.02
N ASN A 234 -19.70 -3.66 -7.85
CA ASN A 234 -20.38 -3.26 -6.64
C ASN A 234 -19.80 -1.94 -6.10
N PRO A 235 -20.57 -0.84 -6.00
CA PRO A 235 -20.08 0.48 -5.56
C PRO A 235 -19.50 0.53 -4.14
N THR A 236 -19.70 -0.53 -3.37
CA THR A 236 -19.19 -0.67 -1.99
C THR A 236 -17.88 -1.46 -1.92
N ASP A 237 -17.45 -2.06 -3.04
CA ASP A 237 -16.28 -2.92 -3.14
C ASP A 237 -15.03 -2.09 -3.40
N ILE A 238 -14.61 -1.36 -2.36
CA ILE A 238 -13.48 -0.41 -2.44
C ILE A 238 -12.22 -0.90 -1.72
N ALA A 239 -12.30 -2.07 -1.10
CA ALA A 239 -11.20 -2.79 -0.51
C ALA A 239 -11.47 -4.29 -0.70
N ASP A 240 -10.51 -5.03 -1.28
CA ASP A 240 -10.71 -6.43 -1.64
C ASP A 240 -10.90 -7.33 -0.40
N VAL A 241 -10.30 -6.95 0.72
CA VAL A 241 -10.41 -7.67 1.99
C VAL A 241 -10.75 -6.66 3.08
N SER A 242 -11.86 -6.92 3.77
CA SER A 242 -12.40 -6.03 4.80
C SER A 242 -12.00 -6.43 6.22
N GLY A 243 -12.37 -5.59 7.18
CA GLY A 243 -12.24 -5.83 8.62
C GLY A 243 -13.05 -7.02 9.15
N ALA A 244 -13.87 -7.67 8.32
CA ALA A 244 -14.44 -8.98 8.65
C ALA A 244 -13.39 -10.10 8.68
N THR A 245 -12.27 -9.91 7.97
CA THR A 245 -11.17 -10.87 7.88
C THR A 245 -9.84 -10.28 8.34
N TYR A 246 -9.66 -8.97 8.16
CA TYR A 246 -8.50 -8.26 8.69
C TYR A 246 -8.70 -7.72 10.10
N THR A 247 -7.67 -7.91 10.91
CA THR A 247 -7.41 -7.12 12.10
C THR A 247 -6.35 -6.09 11.78
N TYR A 248 -6.70 -4.81 11.89
CA TYR A 248 -5.77 -3.72 11.60
C TYR A 248 -4.89 -3.44 12.82
N LEU A 249 -3.58 -3.37 12.61
CA LEU A 249 -2.59 -3.24 13.68
C LEU A 249 -1.87 -1.90 13.64
N MET A 250 -1.56 -1.39 14.83
CA MET A 250 -0.65 -0.27 15.02
C MET A 250 0.56 -0.74 15.83
N ASN A 251 1.76 -0.67 15.25
CA ASN A 251 2.99 -1.18 15.87
C ASN A 251 2.87 -2.66 16.31
N GLY A 252 2.21 -3.47 15.49
CA GLY A 252 1.95 -4.90 15.78
C GLY A 252 0.85 -5.15 16.80
N GLN A 253 0.21 -4.10 17.33
CA GLN A 253 -0.84 -4.21 18.32
C GLN A 253 -2.23 -4.10 17.68
N ALA A 254 -3.10 -5.07 17.97
CA ALA A 254 -4.52 -5.02 17.65
C ALA A 254 -5.21 -3.88 18.41
N PRO A 255 -6.41 -3.44 17.96
CA PRO A 255 -7.06 -2.25 18.51
C PRO A 255 -7.38 -2.34 20.00
N ASP A 256 -7.66 -3.52 20.52
CA ASP A 256 -7.89 -3.77 21.94
C ASP A 256 -6.60 -3.73 22.77
N MET A 257 -5.46 -4.16 22.20
CA MET A 257 -4.14 -4.12 22.84
C MET A 257 -3.60 -2.68 22.98
N ASN A 258 -3.93 -1.78 22.06
CA ASN A 258 -3.70 -0.33 22.14
C ASN A 258 -2.25 0.08 22.46
N TRP A 259 -1.45 0.33 21.41
CA TRP A 259 -0.13 0.94 21.56
C TRP A 259 -0.21 2.28 22.31
N THR A 260 0.75 2.58 23.19
CA THR A 260 0.78 3.85 23.95
C THR A 260 2.09 4.61 23.75
N GLY A 261 2.02 5.83 23.21
CA GLY A 261 3.13 6.78 23.14
C GLY A 261 3.10 7.76 24.30
N VAL A 262 4.12 7.75 25.17
CA VAL A 262 4.14 8.62 26.37
C VAL A 262 4.68 10.01 26.03
N PHE A 263 4.05 11.08 26.54
CA PHE A 263 4.49 12.46 26.30
C PHE A 263 4.43 13.34 27.55
N ARG A 264 5.14 14.47 27.51
CA ARG A 264 4.95 15.58 28.46
C ARG A 264 4.08 16.66 27.82
N PRO A 265 3.07 17.21 28.52
CA PRO A 265 2.21 18.25 27.94
C PRO A 265 3.03 19.41 27.35
N GLY A 266 2.73 19.78 26.11
CA GLY A 266 3.47 20.80 25.34
C GLY A 266 4.75 20.31 24.65
N GLU A 267 5.09 19.02 24.76
CA GLU A 267 6.19 18.41 24.00
C GLU A 267 5.81 18.31 22.52
N LYS A 268 6.72 18.70 21.62
CA LYS A 268 6.54 18.49 20.18
C LYS A 268 6.97 17.08 19.82
N LEU A 269 6.00 16.27 19.43
CA LEU A 269 6.24 14.89 19.00
C LEU A 269 6.23 14.82 17.48
N ARG A 270 7.23 14.15 16.91
CA ARG A 270 7.15 13.66 15.53
C ARG A 270 6.56 12.25 15.52
N LEU A 271 5.44 12.06 14.84
CA LEU A 271 4.90 10.74 14.55
C LEU A 271 5.28 10.37 13.12
N ARG A 272 6.01 9.27 12.96
CA ARG A 272 6.48 8.74 11.68
C ARG A 272 5.54 7.62 11.24
N PHE A 273 4.55 7.95 10.43
CA PHE A 273 3.59 6.99 9.91
C PHE A 273 4.19 6.22 8.74
N ILE A 274 4.02 4.89 8.80
CA ILE A 274 4.38 3.96 7.74
C ILE A 274 3.14 3.10 7.50
N ASN A 275 2.64 3.04 6.28
CA ASN A 275 1.64 2.03 5.93
C ASN A 275 2.34 0.84 5.27
N GLY A 276 2.64 -0.19 6.06
CA GLY A 276 3.24 -1.44 5.59
C GLY A 276 2.23 -2.58 5.47
N SER A 277 0.97 -2.24 5.22
CA SER A 277 -0.12 -3.21 5.05
C SER A 277 0.00 -3.95 3.72
N ALA A 278 -0.56 -5.15 3.63
CA ALA A 278 -0.62 -5.84 2.36
C ALA A 278 -1.68 -5.24 1.42
N MET A 279 -2.81 -4.76 1.95
CA MET A 279 -3.95 -4.29 1.14
C MET A 279 -4.64 -3.03 1.67
N SER A 280 -4.38 -2.63 2.93
CA SER A 280 -5.23 -1.66 3.62
C SER A 280 -4.76 -0.22 3.49
N TYR A 281 -5.69 0.65 3.07
CA TYR A 281 -5.57 2.11 3.17
C TYR A 281 -6.15 2.58 4.51
N PHE A 282 -5.52 3.59 5.10
CA PHE A 282 -5.99 4.16 6.36
C PHE A 282 -6.26 5.67 6.27
N ASP A 283 -7.33 6.10 6.91
CA ASP A 283 -7.59 7.51 7.20
C ASP A 283 -7.22 7.77 8.65
N VAL A 284 -6.18 8.59 8.83
CA VAL A 284 -5.54 8.84 10.12
C VAL A 284 -6.00 10.18 10.68
N ARG A 285 -6.43 10.19 11.94
CA ARG A 285 -6.77 11.40 12.69
C ARG A 285 -6.46 11.26 14.18
N ILE A 286 -6.29 12.40 14.84
CA ILE A 286 -6.17 12.51 16.29
C ILE A 286 -7.20 13.54 16.78
N PRO A 287 -8.40 13.12 17.20
CA PRO A 287 -9.44 14.05 17.63
C PRO A 287 -8.94 15.00 18.72
N GLY A 288 -9.15 16.30 18.51
CA GLY A 288 -8.68 17.35 19.43
C GLY A 288 -7.21 17.74 19.28
N LEU A 289 -6.47 17.16 18.31
CA LEU A 289 -5.05 17.47 18.08
C LEU A 289 -4.76 17.63 16.58
N LYS A 290 -4.41 18.85 16.16
CA LYS A 290 -3.96 19.15 14.79
C LYS A 290 -2.66 18.40 14.49
N MET A 291 -2.54 17.89 13.27
CA MET A 291 -1.33 17.27 12.75
C MET A 291 -0.69 18.21 11.72
N THR A 292 0.59 18.51 11.87
CA THR A 292 1.34 19.27 10.86
C THR A 292 2.25 18.32 10.10
N VAL A 293 1.89 17.99 8.86
CA VAL A 293 2.68 17.11 7.98
C VAL A 293 3.95 17.86 7.56
N VAL A 294 5.11 17.26 7.77
CA VAL A 294 6.43 17.86 7.50
C VAL A 294 7.31 17.02 6.58
N ALA A 295 6.99 15.74 6.39
CA ALA A 295 7.64 14.90 5.39
C ALA A 295 6.63 13.94 4.75
N ALA A 296 6.90 13.58 3.50
CA ALA A 296 6.21 12.53 2.76
C ALA A 296 7.25 11.67 2.04
N ASP A 297 7.12 10.35 2.11
CA ASP A 297 8.00 9.39 1.41
C ASP A 297 9.50 9.58 1.77
N GLY A 298 9.75 9.87 3.05
CA GLY A 298 11.09 10.16 3.59
C GLY A 298 11.63 11.56 3.30
N LEU A 299 10.97 12.36 2.46
CA LEU A 299 11.47 13.67 2.03
C LEU A 299 10.71 14.82 2.70
N HIS A 300 11.43 15.88 3.05
CA HIS A 300 10.85 17.06 3.67
C HIS A 300 9.93 17.82 2.68
N ILE A 301 8.78 18.26 3.19
CA ILE A 301 7.83 19.09 2.47
C ILE A 301 7.64 20.45 3.15
N LYS A 302 7.06 21.40 2.43
CA LYS A 302 6.51 22.61 3.04
C LYS A 302 5.41 22.20 4.04
N PRO A 303 5.47 22.59 5.32
CA PRO A 303 4.56 22.07 6.32
C PRO A 303 3.08 22.35 6.03
N VAL A 304 2.21 21.36 6.23
CA VAL A 304 0.76 21.46 6.02
C VAL A 304 0.01 21.01 7.27
N SER A 305 -0.79 21.89 7.87
CA SER A 305 -1.59 21.56 9.05
C SER A 305 -2.98 21.03 8.66
N VAL A 306 -3.30 19.82 9.11
CA VAL A 306 -4.51 19.05 8.77
C VAL A 306 -5.14 18.44 10.01
N ASP A 307 -6.41 18.05 9.89
CA ASP A 307 -7.14 17.27 10.89
C ASP A 307 -7.09 15.76 10.60
N GLU A 308 -6.95 15.40 9.32
CA GLU A 308 -6.96 14.04 8.83
C GLU A 308 -6.11 13.90 7.56
N PHE A 309 -5.56 12.72 7.31
CA PHE A 309 -4.94 12.37 6.03
C PHE A 309 -5.21 10.90 5.69
N ARG A 310 -5.33 10.59 4.41
CA ARG A 310 -5.29 9.21 3.92
C ARG A 310 -3.84 8.81 3.65
N ILE A 311 -3.46 7.61 4.05
CA ILE A 311 -2.15 7.02 3.75
C ILE A 311 -2.34 5.73 2.95
N ALA A 312 -1.84 5.72 1.72
CA ALA A 312 -1.87 4.56 0.85
C ALA A 312 -0.87 3.49 1.30
N VAL A 313 -1.05 2.25 0.84
CA VAL A 313 -0.05 1.21 1.08
C VAL A 313 1.30 1.68 0.56
N ALA A 314 2.34 1.49 1.36
CA ALA A 314 3.72 1.87 1.10
C ALA A 314 4.04 3.38 1.07
N GLU A 315 3.10 4.25 1.43
CA GLU A 315 3.42 5.65 1.73
C GLU A 315 3.97 5.81 3.15
N THR A 316 4.73 6.88 3.35
CA THR A 316 5.13 7.34 4.68
C THR A 316 4.82 8.82 4.86
N PHE A 317 4.43 9.21 6.06
CA PHE A 317 4.21 10.60 6.43
C PHE A 317 4.79 10.87 7.81
N ASP A 318 5.55 11.96 7.94
CA ASP A 318 5.95 12.46 9.25
C ASP A 318 5.08 13.65 9.60
N VAL A 319 4.49 13.63 10.80
CA VAL A 319 3.69 14.75 11.30
C VAL A 319 4.21 15.21 12.65
N ILE A 320 4.14 16.52 12.89
CA ILE A 320 4.38 17.13 14.19
C ILE A 320 3.05 17.37 14.89
N VAL A 321 2.98 16.96 16.15
CA VAL A 321 1.86 17.21 17.06
C VAL A 321 2.37 17.77 18.39
N GLU A 322 1.56 18.59 19.05
CA GLU A 322 1.89 19.21 20.34
C GLU A 322 0.75 18.95 21.35
N PRO A 323 0.69 17.75 21.94
CA PRO A 323 -0.41 17.36 22.83
C PRO A 323 -0.34 18.09 24.18
N THR A 324 -1.50 18.53 24.68
CA THR A 324 -1.60 19.28 25.95
C THR A 324 -2.54 18.62 26.96
N GLU A 325 -3.53 17.86 26.50
CA GLU A 325 -4.45 17.10 27.37
C GLU A 325 -3.78 15.84 27.96
N ALA A 326 -4.50 15.10 28.81
CA ALA A 326 -3.97 13.92 29.48
C ALA A 326 -3.74 12.74 28.53
N ALA A 327 -4.58 12.60 27.50
CA ALA A 327 -4.50 11.56 26.49
C ALA A 327 -5.23 11.94 25.20
N TYR A 328 -4.77 11.40 24.07
CA TYR A 328 -5.40 11.52 22.75
C TYR A 328 -5.41 10.16 22.05
N THR A 329 -6.51 9.83 21.36
CA THR A 329 -6.59 8.61 20.54
C THR A 329 -5.96 8.86 19.19
N LEU A 330 -4.91 8.10 18.87
CA LEU A 330 -4.40 7.98 17.53
C LEU A 330 -5.26 6.97 16.77
N PHE A 331 -6.05 7.43 15.79
CA PHE A 331 -7.06 6.62 15.14
C PHE A 331 -6.77 6.48 13.65
N ALA A 332 -6.69 5.24 13.15
CA ALA A 332 -6.44 4.92 11.75
C ALA A 332 -7.54 3.98 11.26
N GLN A 333 -8.59 4.53 10.65
CA GLN A 333 -9.71 3.73 10.14
C GLN A 333 -9.44 3.22 8.73
N SER A 334 -9.93 2.03 8.40
CA SER A 334 -9.83 1.53 7.03
C SER A 334 -10.69 2.36 6.06
N MET A 335 -10.23 2.49 4.81
CA MET A 335 -10.93 3.26 3.77
C MET A 335 -12.38 2.81 3.54
N ASP A 336 -12.64 1.51 3.63
CA ASP A 336 -13.95 0.86 3.49
C ASP A 336 -14.86 0.96 4.73
N ARG A 337 -14.37 1.57 5.81
CA ARG A 337 -15.08 1.78 7.09
C ARG A 337 -15.50 0.49 7.80
N THR A 338 -14.77 -0.60 7.61
CA THR A 338 -15.07 -1.89 8.24
C THR A 338 -14.29 -2.13 9.53
N GLY A 339 -13.29 -1.31 9.84
CA GLY A 339 -12.60 -1.33 11.12
C GLY A 339 -11.55 -0.23 11.24
N PHE A 340 -10.69 -0.35 12.24
CA PHE A 340 -9.63 0.61 12.51
C PHE A 340 -8.47 -0.04 13.26
N ALA A 341 -7.28 0.55 13.15
CA ALA A 341 -6.19 0.43 14.11
C ALA A 341 -6.21 1.63 15.07
N ARG A 342 -5.74 1.45 16.31
CA ARG A 342 -5.60 2.57 17.25
C ARG A 342 -4.40 2.45 18.17
N GLY A 343 -3.99 3.61 18.65
CA GLY A 343 -3.10 3.78 19.79
C GLY A 343 -3.52 4.99 20.63
N THR A 344 -2.81 5.24 21.71
CA THR A 344 -3.04 6.37 22.59
C THR A 344 -1.75 7.15 22.81
N LEU A 345 -1.76 8.45 22.53
CA LEU A 345 -0.77 9.34 23.10
C LEU A 345 -1.23 9.69 24.51
N ALA A 346 -0.38 9.51 25.52
CA ALA A 346 -0.76 9.78 26.91
C ALA A 346 0.37 10.34 27.76
N THR A 347 0.02 11.09 28.80
CA THR A 347 0.98 11.57 29.79
C THR A 347 1.61 10.45 30.65
N LYS A 348 0.99 9.27 30.68
CA LYS A 348 1.50 8.06 31.34
C LYS A 348 0.86 6.80 30.73
N PRO A 349 1.52 5.63 30.83
CA PRO A 349 0.96 4.36 30.38
C PRO A 349 -0.41 4.05 30.99
N GLY A 350 -1.29 3.41 30.22
CA GLY A 350 -2.60 2.93 30.66
C GLY A 350 -3.72 3.97 30.70
N LEU A 351 -3.44 5.25 30.43
CA LEU A 351 -4.51 6.22 30.13
C LEU A 351 -5.09 5.94 28.75
N LEU A 352 -6.38 6.20 28.61
CA LEU A 352 -7.13 6.04 27.37
C LEU A 352 -7.91 7.33 27.08
N ALA A 353 -8.08 7.64 25.81
CA ALA A 353 -9.01 8.64 25.32
C ALA A 353 -10.20 7.96 24.62
N PRO A 354 -11.33 8.66 24.43
CA PRO A 354 -12.48 8.11 23.71
C PRO A 354 -12.09 7.62 22.31
N ILE A 355 -12.62 6.45 21.93
CA ILE A 355 -12.47 5.92 20.57
C ILE A 355 -13.50 6.61 19.69
N PRO A 356 -13.10 7.25 18.57
CA PRO A 356 -14.02 7.81 17.60
C PRO A 356 -14.99 6.75 17.05
N ALA A 357 -16.21 7.18 16.71
CA ALA A 357 -17.06 6.38 15.84
C ALA A 357 -16.42 6.28 14.44
N LEU A 358 -16.71 5.17 13.76
CA LEU A 358 -16.41 5.02 12.35
C LEU A 358 -17.24 6.02 11.54
N ASP A 359 -16.62 6.62 10.52
CA ASP A 359 -17.34 7.48 9.59
C ASP A 359 -18.31 6.66 8.72
N PRO A 360 -19.33 7.29 8.11
CA PRO A 360 -20.24 6.62 7.19
C PRO A 360 -19.51 5.95 6.03
N ARG A 361 -20.02 4.78 5.61
CA ARG A 361 -19.49 4.01 4.48
C ARG A 361 -19.58 4.84 3.18
N PRO A 362 -18.45 5.05 2.47
CA PRO A 362 -18.48 5.70 1.16
C PRO A 362 -19.00 4.77 0.07
N LEU A 363 -19.44 5.36 -1.04
CA LEU A 363 -19.78 4.68 -2.27
C LEU A 363 -18.93 5.26 -3.40
N VAL A 364 -18.41 4.40 -4.27
CA VAL A 364 -17.88 4.81 -5.58
C VAL A 364 -19.04 5.26 -6.45
N THR A 365 -18.85 6.33 -7.21
CA THR A 365 -19.80 6.80 -8.22
C THR A 365 -19.25 6.61 -9.63
N MET A 366 -20.10 6.75 -10.65
CA MET A 366 -19.66 6.74 -12.05
C MET A 366 -18.64 7.85 -12.33
N ASP A 367 -18.88 9.05 -11.78
CA ASP A 367 -17.96 10.19 -11.88
C ASP A 367 -16.59 9.84 -11.26
N ASP A 368 -16.58 9.10 -10.15
CA ASP A 368 -15.34 8.64 -9.54
C ASP A 368 -14.56 7.70 -10.47
N MET A 369 -15.24 6.87 -11.26
CA MET A 369 -14.61 5.96 -12.22
C MET A 369 -14.27 6.62 -13.56
N GLY A 370 -14.46 7.93 -13.70
CA GLY A 370 -14.25 8.62 -14.96
C GLY A 370 -15.31 8.31 -16.02
N MET A 371 -16.49 7.86 -15.58
CA MET A 371 -17.65 7.54 -16.42
C MET A 371 -18.76 8.59 -16.28
N GLY A 372 -18.48 9.70 -15.60
CA GLY A 372 -19.42 10.78 -15.35
C GLY A 372 -19.73 11.63 -16.58
N GLY A 373 -20.94 12.15 -16.67
CA GLY A 373 -21.35 13.11 -17.71
C GLY A 373 -21.82 12.51 -19.03
N MET A 374 -22.08 11.21 -19.12
CA MET A 374 -22.83 10.65 -20.25
C MET A 374 -24.27 11.15 -20.21
N ASP A 375 -24.63 12.06 -21.14
CA ASP A 375 -26.02 12.46 -21.35
C ASP A 375 -26.82 11.28 -21.93
N HIS A 376 -27.47 10.53 -21.04
CA HIS A 376 -28.29 9.37 -21.37
C HIS A 376 -29.56 9.72 -22.17
N SER A 377 -29.83 11.00 -22.47
CA SER A 377 -30.90 11.36 -23.42
C SER A 377 -30.66 10.79 -24.82
N SER A 378 -29.41 10.45 -25.16
CA SER A 378 -29.02 9.80 -26.42
C SER A 378 -29.17 8.26 -26.44
N MET A 379 -29.39 7.63 -25.28
CA MET A 379 -29.64 6.18 -25.18
C MET A 379 -31.14 5.82 -25.30
N GLY A 380 -32.03 6.82 -25.37
CA GLY A 380 -33.47 6.62 -25.52
C GLY A 380 -33.90 5.94 -26.83
N ASP A 381 -33.05 5.96 -27.86
CA ASP A 381 -33.38 5.42 -29.18
C ASP A 381 -33.03 3.92 -29.36
N MET A 382 -32.46 3.26 -28.35
CA MET A 382 -32.18 1.81 -28.38
C MET A 382 -33.26 0.96 -27.69
N ALA A 383 -34.37 1.56 -27.23
CA ALA A 383 -35.50 0.85 -26.62
C ALA A 383 -36.47 0.21 -27.63
N GLY A 384 -36.15 0.26 -28.94
CA GLY A 384 -37.03 -0.18 -30.02
C GLY A 384 -36.59 -1.41 -30.82
N MET A 385 -35.50 -2.10 -30.46
CA MET A 385 -35.10 -3.32 -31.19
C MET A 385 -35.83 -4.54 -30.65
N ASP A 386 -36.96 -4.86 -31.29
CA ASP A 386 -37.67 -6.11 -31.15
C ASP A 386 -36.80 -7.29 -31.63
N HIS A 387 -36.35 -8.13 -30.70
CA HIS A 387 -35.56 -9.34 -30.98
C HIS A 387 -36.39 -10.50 -31.60
N SER A 388 -37.61 -10.24 -32.07
CA SER A 388 -38.49 -11.28 -32.65
C SER A 388 -38.21 -11.64 -34.13
N SER A 389 -37.22 -11.02 -34.80
CA SER A 389 -36.98 -11.24 -36.23
C SER A 389 -35.54 -11.68 -36.58
N MET A 390 -35.03 -12.70 -35.90
CA MET A 390 -33.92 -13.52 -36.41
C MET A 390 -34.48 -14.60 -37.34
N GLY A 391 -34.82 -14.20 -38.57
CA GLY A 391 -35.19 -15.10 -39.66
C GLY A 391 -34.58 -14.60 -40.96
N ASP A 392 -33.61 -15.37 -41.46
CA ASP A 392 -33.11 -15.39 -42.84
C ASP A 392 -32.70 -14.07 -43.50
N MET A 393 -31.39 -13.82 -43.65
CA MET A 393 -30.84 -13.16 -44.84
C MET A 393 -29.38 -13.58 -45.06
N ALA A 394 -29.17 -14.57 -45.93
CA ALA A 394 -27.91 -14.76 -46.63
C ALA A 394 -27.87 -13.80 -47.84
N GLY A 395 -26.85 -12.94 -47.88
CA GLY A 395 -26.52 -12.11 -49.04
C GLY A 395 -26.86 -10.64 -48.87
N MET A 396 -25.89 -9.85 -48.41
CA MET A 396 -25.81 -8.44 -48.76
C MET A 396 -24.38 -8.07 -49.18
N ASP A 397 -24.37 -7.26 -50.24
CA ASP A 397 -23.25 -6.77 -51.03
C ASP A 397 -22.46 -5.68 -50.29
N HIS A 398 -21.13 -5.68 -50.39
CA HIS A 398 -20.21 -4.81 -49.63
C HIS A 398 -19.82 -3.52 -50.39
N SER A 399 -20.62 -3.05 -51.35
CA SER A 399 -20.22 -1.96 -52.24
C SER A 399 -20.80 -0.57 -51.93
N SER A 400 -21.31 -0.31 -50.72
CA SER A 400 -21.93 0.98 -50.38
C SER A 400 -21.54 1.55 -49.01
N MET A 401 -20.24 1.55 -48.69
CA MET A 401 -19.69 2.43 -47.65
C MET A 401 -19.01 3.65 -48.29
N GLY A 402 -19.83 4.51 -48.90
CA GLY A 402 -19.50 5.92 -49.13
C GLY A 402 -20.34 6.74 -48.17
N ASP A 403 -19.72 7.74 -47.54
CA ASP A 403 -20.32 8.74 -46.64
C ASP A 403 -20.35 8.42 -45.13
N MET A 404 -19.15 8.39 -44.53
CA MET A 404 -18.93 8.73 -43.12
C MET A 404 -17.96 9.92 -43.01
N ALA A 405 -18.11 10.92 -43.89
CA ALA A 405 -17.23 12.11 -43.97
C ALA A 405 -17.82 13.34 -43.24
N GLY A 406 -18.68 13.12 -42.23
CA GLY A 406 -19.44 14.19 -41.58
C GLY A 406 -19.64 14.03 -40.08
N MET A 407 -18.87 13.17 -39.40
CA MET A 407 -18.82 13.25 -37.93
C MET A 407 -17.93 14.41 -37.52
N ASP A 408 -18.52 15.38 -36.86
CA ASP A 408 -17.81 16.47 -36.20
C ASP A 408 -16.97 15.89 -35.05
N HIS A 409 -15.69 15.68 -35.31
CA HIS A 409 -14.72 15.16 -34.32
C HIS A 409 -14.43 16.14 -33.18
N SER A 410 -15.01 17.34 -33.15
CA SER A 410 -14.83 18.29 -32.05
C SER A 410 -15.51 17.86 -30.74
N SER A 411 -16.47 16.93 -30.79
CA SER A 411 -17.10 16.32 -29.60
C SER A 411 -16.29 15.17 -28.97
N MET A 412 -15.24 14.70 -29.65
CA MET A 412 -14.31 13.67 -29.16
C MET A 412 -13.06 14.27 -28.49
N ALA A 413 -12.89 15.59 -28.52
CA ALA A 413 -11.78 16.28 -27.88
C ALA A 413 -11.97 16.28 -26.35
N GLY A 414 -11.54 15.20 -25.70
CA GLY A 414 -11.62 15.03 -24.25
C GLY A 414 -11.84 13.60 -23.76
N MET A 415 -12.11 12.64 -24.65
CA MET A 415 -12.15 11.23 -24.26
C MET A 415 -10.74 10.66 -24.09
N GLN A 416 -10.54 9.91 -23.02
CA GLN A 416 -9.31 9.17 -22.78
C GLN A 416 -9.10 8.12 -23.88
N SER A 417 -7.89 8.07 -24.44
CA SER A 417 -7.50 7.03 -25.38
C SER A 417 -7.03 5.78 -24.66
N HIS A 418 -7.31 4.61 -25.22
CA HIS A 418 -6.89 3.33 -24.66
C HIS A 418 -5.99 2.56 -25.64
N PRO A 419 -4.95 1.85 -25.14
CA PRO A 419 -4.16 0.91 -25.92
C PRO A 419 -5.01 -0.16 -26.62
N GLU A 420 -4.61 -0.55 -27.83
CA GLU A 420 -5.27 -1.66 -28.58
C GLU A 420 -5.25 -2.99 -27.81
N THR A 421 -4.30 -3.18 -26.89
CA THR A 421 -4.22 -4.37 -26.04
C THR A 421 -5.36 -4.50 -25.03
N GLU A 422 -6.11 -3.43 -24.79
CA GLU A 422 -7.28 -3.43 -23.90
C GLU A 422 -8.59 -3.76 -24.62
N LYS A 423 -8.61 -3.55 -25.94
CA LYS A 423 -9.80 -3.77 -26.75
C LYS A 423 -10.19 -5.25 -26.77
N ASP A 424 -11.47 -5.52 -26.47
CA ASP A 424 -12.03 -6.88 -26.39
C ASP A 424 -11.22 -7.83 -25.48
N ASN A 425 -10.50 -7.27 -24.51
CA ASN A 425 -9.63 -8.04 -23.64
C ASN A 425 -10.44 -8.67 -22.50
N PRO A 426 -10.48 -10.01 -22.36
CA PRO A 426 -11.27 -10.68 -21.33
C PRO A 426 -10.74 -10.47 -19.91
N LEU A 427 -9.65 -9.72 -19.72
CA LEU A 427 -9.07 -9.36 -18.42
C LEU A 427 -9.17 -7.85 -18.14
N VAL A 428 -9.91 -7.11 -18.96
CA VAL A 428 -10.22 -5.69 -18.77
C VAL A 428 -11.74 -5.56 -18.77
N ASP A 429 -12.34 -5.18 -17.65
CA ASP A 429 -13.80 -4.99 -17.53
C ASP A 429 -14.24 -3.52 -17.36
N MET A 430 -13.28 -2.59 -17.34
CA MET A 430 -13.52 -1.16 -17.30
C MET A 430 -12.38 -0.36 -17.95
N GLN A 431 -12.73 0.82 -18.47
CA GLN A 431 -11.86 1.79 -19.13
C GLN A 431 -12.35 3.20 -18.78
N ALA A 432 -11.53 4.04 -18.14
CA ALA A 432 -11.98 5.37 -17.75
C ALA A 432 -12.16 6.26 -18.98
N MET A 433 -13.35 6.84 -19.18
CA MET A 433 -13.66 7.62 -20.40
C MET A 433 -13.23 9.08 -20.31
N SER A 434 -13.30 9.65 -19.10
CA SER A 434 -12.90 11.01 -18.78
C SER A 434 -12.07 10.98 -17.51
N THR A 435 -10.82 11.43 -17.61
CA THR A 435 -9.86 11.34 -16.52
C THR A 435 -9.47 12.73 -16.02
N SER A 436 -9.15 12.82 -14.74
CA SER A 436 -8.56 14.03 -14.16
C SER A 436 -7.46 13.67 -13.15
N PRO A 437 -6.52 14.59 -12.85
CA PRO A 437 -5.46 14.29 -11.88
C PRO A 437 -5.94 14.00 -10.46
N LYS A 438 -7.10 14.56 -10.07
CA LYS A 438 -7.67 14.46 -8.73
C LYS A 438 -6.63 14.73 -7.63
N LEU A 439 -5.80 15.76 -7.82
CA LEU A 439 -4.75 16.12 -6.87
C LEU A 439 -5.32 16.82 -5.63
N ASP A 440 -6.39 17.58 -5.81
CA ASP A 440 -7.14 18.30 -4.78
C ASP A 440 -8.32 17.53 -4.19
N ASP A 441 -8.54 16.30 -4.66
CA ASP A 441 -9.55 15.41 -4.11
C ASP A 441 -9.00 14.70 -2.86
N PRO A 442 -9.64 14.85 -1.68
CA PRO A 442 -9.25 14.11 -0.48
C PRO A 442 -9.56 12.61 -0.56
N GLY A 443 -10.34 12.17 -1.54
CA GLY A 443 -10.69 10.78 -1.79
C GLY A 443 -12.04 10.36 -1.21
N LEU A 444 -12.45 9.14 -1.58
CA LEU A 444 -13.74 8.55 -1.21
C LEU A 444 -13.95 8.54 0.30
N GLY A 445 -15.09 9.05 0.76
CA GLY A 445 -15.46 9.09 2.18
C GLY A 445 -14.76 10.18 3.00
N LEU A 446 -13.99 11.07 2.35
CA LEU A 446 -13.31 12.20 2.98
C LEU A 446 -13.81 13.56 2.47
N ARG A 447 -14.52 13.58 1.35
CA ARG A 447 -15.18 14.77 0.81
C ARG A 447 -16.27 15.27 1.77
N ASN A 448 -16.29 16.58 2.04
CA ASN A 448 -17.32 17.25 2.83
C ASN A 448 -17.55 16.67 4.24
N ASN A 449 -16.54 16.04 4.85
CA ASN A 449 -16.65 15.42 6.18
C ASN A 449 -16.48 16.40 7.35
N GLY A 450 -16.33 17.70 7.06
CA GLY A 450 -16.15 18.77 8.06
C GLY A 450 -14.73 18.90 8.62
N ARG A 451 -13.75 18.14 8.11
CA ARG A 451 -12.35 18.15 8.55
C ARG A 451 -11.45 18.70 7.45
N ARG A 452 -10.31 19.30 7.83
CA ARG A 452 -9.25 19.62 6.86
C ARG A 452 -8.47 18.33 6.55
N VAL A 453 -8.73 17.74 5.40
CA VAL A 453 -8.07 16.52 4.94
C VAL A 453 -6.90 16.87 4.03
N LEU A 454 -5.72 16.26 4.24
CA LEU A 454 -4.56 16.39 3.35
C LEU A 454 -4.89 15.88 1.93
N THR A 455 -4.49 16.62 0.91
CA THR A 455 -4.58 16.22 -0.51
C THR A 455 -3.19 16.24 -1.14
N TYR A 456 -3.02 15.61 -2.31
CA TYR A 456 -1.75 15.69 -3.04
C TYR A 456 -1.44 17.12 -3.50
N SER A 457 -2.46 17.94 -3.77
CA SER A 457 -2.31 19.35 -4.14
C SER A 457 -1.73 20.22 -3.03
N ASP A 458 -1.74 19.76 -1.77
CA ASP A 458 -1.09 20.42 -0.64
C ASP A 458 0.42 20.14 -0.56
N LEU A 459 0.87 19.01 -1.12
CA LEU A 459 2.24 18.55 -0.95
C LEU A 459 3.18 19.35 -1.84
N ARG A 460 4.18 19.98 -1.25
CA ARG A 460 5.27 20.66 -1.98
C ARG A 460 6.61 20.31 -1.39
N SER A 461 7.55 19.84 -2.21
CA SER A 461 8.94 19.67 -1.78
C SER A 461 9.53 20.98 -1.24
N THR A 462 10.51 20.88 -0.35
CA THR A 462 11.28 22.06 0.12
C THR A 462 12.35 22.53 -0.87
N PHE A 463 12.42 21.88 -2.03
CA PHE A 463 13.36 22.14 -3.12
C PHE A 463 12.60 22.20 -4.45
N GLU A 464 13.19 22.84 -5.45
CA GLU A 464 12.71 22.89 -6.85
C GLU A 464 13.09 21.60 -7.61
N ASP A 465 12.57 21.37 -8.83
CA ASP A 465 12.89 20.18 -9.65
C ASP A 465 14.41 19.91 -9.67
N PRO A 466 14.89 18.79 -9.07
CA PRO A 466 16.33 18.55 -8.92
C PRO A 466 17.05 18.29 -10.22
N ASP A 467 16.34 17.82 -11.25
CA ASP A 467 16.91 17.55 -12.56
C ASP A 467 16.81 18.80 -13.46
N GLY A 468 15.66 19.48 -13.43
CA GLY A 468 15.41 20.74 -14.14
C GLY A 468 15.34 20.63 -15.66
N ARG A 469 15.58 19.44 -16.25
CA ARG A 469 15.37 19.18 -17.68
C ARG A 469 13.93 18.77 -17.94
N GLU A 470 13.39 19.23 -19.05
CA GLU A 470 12.14 18.70 -19.57
C GLU A 470 12.30 17.23 -20.01
N PRO A 471 11.28 16.38 -19.78
CA PRO A 471 11.31 15.00 -20.22
C PRO A 471 11.48 14.85 -21.73
N GLY A 472 12.36 13.96 -22.16
CA GLY A 472 12.62 13.70 -23.59
C GLY A 472 11.52 12.89 -24.27
N ARG A 473 10.72 12.14 -23.50
CA ARG A 473 9.56 11.38 -23.97
C ARG A 473 8.58 11.08 -22.83
N THR A 474 7.36 10.73 -23.22
CA THR A 474 6.31 10.27 -22.32
C THR A 474 6.07 8.77 -22.49
N ILE A 475 5.87 8.07 -21.38
CA ILE A 475 5.40 6.69 -21.32
C ILE A 475 4.05 6.73 -20.60
N GLU A 476 2.98 6.46 -21.32
CA GLU A 476 1.65 6.34 -20.73
C GLU A 476 1.34 4.86 -20.43
N LEU A 477 0.84 4.61 -19.23
CA LEU A 477 0.48 3.28 -18.75
C LEU A 477 -0.89 3.34 -18.09
N HIS A 478 -1.72 2.37 -18.45
CA HIS A 478 -3.06 2.19 -17.96
C HIS A 478 -3.08 1.10 -16.89
N LEU A 479 -3.49 1.45 -15.68
CA LEU A 479 -3.77 0.49 -14.62
C LEU A 479 -5.10 -0.16 -14.98
N THR A 480 -5.04 -1.44 -15.35
CA THR A 480 -6.15 -2.20 -15.89
C THR A 480 -6.45 -3.39 -15.00
N GLY A 481 -7.68 -3.87 -15.05
CA GLY A 481 -8.03 -5.07 -14.32
C GLY A 481 -9.42 -5.59 -14.65
N HIS A 482 -9.75 -6.68 -13.98
CA HIS A 482 -11.06 -7.29 -14.02
C HIS A 482 -11.47 -7.69 -12.60
N MET A 483 -12.54 -7.08 -12.09
CA MET A 483 -13.06 -7.29 -10.76
C MET A 483 -13.48 -8.75 -10.58
N GLU A 484 -14.49 -9.26 -11.33
CA GLU A 484 -14.99 -10.62 -11.13
C GLU A 484 -13.91 -11.71 -11.29
N LYS A 485 -12.96 -11.51 -12.21
CA LYS A 485 -11.87 -12.46 -12.46
C LYS A 485 -10.66 -12.22 -11.57
N PHE A 486 -10.65 -11.16 -10.77
CA PHE A 486 -9.52 -10.72 -9.94
C PHE A 486 -8.19 -10.79 -10.71
N ALA A 487 -8.11 -10.01 -11.79
CA ALA A 487 -6.95 -9.92 -12.66
C ALA A 487 -6.50 -8.48 -12.75
N TRP A 488 -5.19 -8.24 -12.73
CA TRP A 488 -4.63 -6.91 -12.62
C TRP A 488 -3.41 -6.79 -13.54
N SER A 489 -3.26 -5.66 -14.23
CA SER A 489 -2.19 -5.47 -15.22
C SER A 489 -1.91 -4.00 -15.49
N PHE A 490 -0.83 -3.73 -16.22
CA PHE A 490 -0.69 -2.50 -16.98
C PHE A 490 -1.10 -2.74 -18.44
N ASN A 491 -1.80 -1.81 -19.08
CA ASN A 491 -2.22 -1.81 -20.49
C ASN A 491 -2.98 -3.08 -20.95
N GLY A 492 -3.67 -3.78 -20.04
CA GLY A 492 -4.32 -5.07 -20.32
C GLY A 492 -3.34 -6.24 -20.58
N VAL A 493 -2.03 -6.04 -20.41
CA VAL A 493 -1.00 -7.05 -20.70
C VAL A 493 -0.54 -7.73 -19.41
N LYS A 494 -0.75 -9.06 -19.35
CA LYS A 494 -0.28 -9.92 -18.27
C LYS A 494 1.21 -9.76 -18.06
N PHE A 495 1.65 -9.78 -16.81
CA PHE A 495 3.08 -9.62 -16.49
C PHE A 495 3.98 -10.64 -17.22
N ALA A 496 3.57 -11.90 -17.34
CA ALA A 496 4.34 -12.93 -18.04
C ALA A 496 4.60 -12.61 -19.53
N ASP A 497 3.76 -11.78 -20.13
CA ASP A 497 3.83 -11.37 -21.55
C ASP A 497 4.34 -9.93 -21.70
N ALA A 498 4.58 -9.22 -20.59
CA ALA A 498 4.92 -7.81 -20.59
C ALA A 498 6.40 -7.59 -20.87
N GLU A 499 6.69 -6.74 -21.85
CA GLU A 499 8.06 -6.29 -22.08
C GLU A 499 8.52 -5.30 -21.00
N PRO A 500 9.82 -5.30 -20.63
CA PRO A 500 10.37 -4.30 -19.73
C PRO A 500 10.23 -2.88 -20.29
N LEU A 501 9.94 -1.92 -19.42
CA LEU A 501 10.09 -0.51 -19.71
C LEU A 501 11.59 -0.19 -19.77
N ARG A 502 12.12 -0.07 -20.97
CA ARG A 502 13.54 0.22 -21.19
C ARG A 502 13.78 1.72 -21.08
N LEU A 503 14.70 2.09 -20.22
CA LEU A 503 15.19 3.45 -20.04
C LEU A 503 16.69 3.51 -20.35
N LYS A 504 17.14 4.61 -20.94
CA LYS A 504 18.57 4.91 -21.11
C LYS A 504 19.10 5.65 -19.90
N TYR A 505 20.25 5.24 -19.38
CA TYR A 505 20.89 5.89 -18.25
C TYR A 505 21.09 7.39 -18.49
N GLY A 506 20.64 8.21 -17.53
CA GLY A 506 20.65 9.67 -17.58
C GLY A 506 19.50 10.32 -18.37
N GLU A 507 18.64 9.54 -19.03
CA GLU A 507 17.44 10.10 -19.67
C GLU A 507 16.44 10.58 -18.61
N ARG A 508 15.64 11.58 -18.99
CA ARG A 508 14.50 12.07 -18.19
C ARG A 508 13.23 11.71 -18.96
N VAL A 509 12.35 10.93 -18.33
CA VAL A 509 11.06 10.52 -18.92
C VAL A 509 9.91 11.04 -18.09
N ARG A 510 8.77 11.26 -18.73
CA ARG A 510 7.49 11.45 -18.06
C ARG A 510 6.76 10.13 -18.06
N ILE A 511 6.36 9.66 -16.89
CA ILE A 511 5.43 8.54 -16.78
C ILE A 511 4.05 9.13 -16.51
N VAL A 512 3.07 8.73 -17.32
CA VAL A 512 1.66 9.05 -17.12
C VAL A 512 0.97 7.75 -16.72
N LEU A 513 0.25 7.79 -15.61
CA LEU A 513 -0.60 6.72 -15.14
C LEU A 513 -2.06 7.10 -15.34
N VAL A 514 -2.83 6.19 -15.95
CA VAL A 514 -4.29 6.28 -16.07
C VAL A 514 -4.88 5.12 -15.27
N ASN A 515 -5.77 5.39 -14.32
CA ASN A 515 -6.43 4.32 -13.59
C ASN A 515 -7.80 4.00 -14.21
N ASP A 516 -7.85 2.90 -14.96
CA ASP A 516 -9.06 2.41 -15.61
C ASP A 516 -9.93 1.54 -14.71
N THR A 517 -9.55 1.36 -13.45
CA THR A 517 -10.26 0.46 -12.53
C THR A 517 -11.06 1.24 -11.49
N MET A 518 -11.95 0.54 -10.79
CA MET A 518 -12.71 1.10 -9.67
C MET A 518 -11.94 1.10 -8.36
N MET A 519 -10.75 0.51 -8.35
CA MET A 519 -9.89 0.38 -7.17
C MET A 519 -8.85 1.50 -7.17
N THR A 520 -8.42 1.91 -5.99
CA THR A 520 -7.23 2.77 -5.86
C THR A 520 -5.97 1.92 -5.92
N HIS A 521 -4.89 2.42 -6.52
CA HIS A 521 -3.63 1.67 -6.65
C HIS A 521 -2.43 2.51 -6.23
N PRO A 522 -1.67 2.12 -5.20
CA PRO A 522 -0.41 2.76 -4.87
C PRO A 522 0.68 2.19 -5.75
N ILE A 523 1.20 2.97 -6.70
CA ILE A 523 2.21 2.50 -7.64
C ILE A 523 3.60 2.89 -7.16
N HIS A 524 4.46 1.90 -6.96
CA HIS A 524 5.83 2.07 -6.49
C HIS A 524 6.84 1.75 -7.59
N LEU A 525 7.83 2.65 -7.76
CA LEU A 525 9.00 2.46 -8.61
C LEU A 525 10.24 2.28 -7.74
N HIS A 526 10.93 1.17 -7.91
CA HIS A 526 12.18 0.90 -7.19
C HIS A 526 13.35 1.70 -7.76
N GLY A 527 14.33 1.99 -6.91
CA GLY A 527 15.67 2.48 -7.30
C GLY A 527 15.75 3.92 -7.78
N MET A 528 14.62 4.57 -8.08
CA MET A 528 14.53 5.93 -8.61
C MET A 528 13.39 6.70 -7.93
N TRP A 529 13.40 8.02 -8.09
CA TRP A 529 12.36 8.89 -7.55
C TRP A 529 11.28 9.22 -8.59
N SER A 530 10.06 9.41 -8.10
CA SER A 530 8.92 9.92 -8.86
C SER A 530 8.68 11.39 -8.51
N ASP A 531 8.97 12.28 -9.45
CA ASP A 531 8.75 13.73 -9.31
C ASP A 531 7.34 14.07 -9.79
N LEU A 532 6.35 14.07 -8.88
CA LEU A 532 4.93 14.29 -9.18
C LEU A 532 4.72 15.67 -9.79
N GLU A 533 3.93 15.72 -10.87
CA GLU A 533 3.56 16.93 -11.58
C GLU A 533 2.11 17.34 -11.29
N ASP A 534 1.82 18.64 -11.45
CA ASP A 534 0.45 19.15 -11.52
C ASP A 534 -0.15 19.01 -12.94
N GLU A 535 -1.37 19.52 -13.13
CA GLU A 535 -2.07 19.47 -14.42
C GLU A 535 -1.36 20.24 -15.55
N ASN A 536 -0.49 21.19 -15.21
CA ASN A 536 0.30 21.98 -16.15
C ASN A 536 1.68 21.35 -16.41
N GLY A 537 1.99 20.22 -15.76
CA GLY A 537 3.29 19.55 -15.85
C GLY A 537 4.35 20.15 -14.93
N GLU A 538 3.98 21.02 -13.98
CA GLU A 538 4.92 21.66 -13.06
C GLU A 538 5.23 20.73 -11.87
N PHE A 539 6.49 20.73 -11.43
CA PHE A 539 6.93 19.91 -10.31
C PHE A 539 6.25 20.30 -8.99
N MET A 540 5.71 19.31 -8.29
CA MET A 540 5.05 19.50 -6.98
C MET A 540 5.89 18.93 -5.84
N VAL A 541 6.05 17.61 -5.83
CA VAL A 541 6.65 16.86 -4.74
C VAL A 541 7.35 15.62 -5.26
N ARG A 542 8.47 15.27 -4.65
CA ARG A 542 9.18 14.02 -4.92
C ARG A 542 8.66 12.92 -3.99
N LYS A 543 8.33 11.77 -4.55
CA LYS A 543 7.76 10.61 -3.84
C LYS A 543 8.37 9.30 -4.36
N HIS A 544 8.26 8.23 -3.58
CA HIS A 544 8.60 6.87 -4.02
C HIS A 544 7.36 6.06 -4.39
N THR A 545 6.19 6.40 -3.85
CA THR A 545 4.92 5.72 -4.13
C THR A 545 3.87 6.73 -4.57
N ILE A 546 3.24 6.54 -5.71
CA ILE A 546 2.18 7.42 -6.24
C ILE A 546 0.84 6.69 -6.12
N ASP A 547 -0.04 7.17 -5.25
CA ASP A 547 -1.43 6.68 -5.20
C ASP A 547 -2.17 7.07 -6.49
N MET A 548 -3.05 6.19 -6.96
CA MET A 548 -3.85 6.39 -8.16
C MET A 548 -5.32 6.08 -7.84
N PRO A 549 -6.13 7.09 -7.50
CA PRO A 549 -7.57 6.93 -7.31
C PRO A 549 -8.27 6.42 -8.58
N PRO A 550 -9.48 5.85 -8.48
CA PRO A 550 -10.28 5.45 -9.65
C PRO A 550 -10.46 6.58 -10.66
N GLY A 551 -10.47 6.25 -11.94
CA GLY A 551 -10.71 7.19 -13.04
C GLY A 551 -9.75 8.38 -13.11
N SER A 552 -8.58 8.30 -12.44
CA SER A 552 -7.63 9.40 -12.37
C SER A 552 -6.50 9.27 -13.39
N ARG A 553 -5.90 10.40 -13.76
CA ARG A 553 -4.73 10.48 -14.63
C ARG A 553 -3.65 11.36 -13.99
N ARG A 554 -2.56 10.77 -13.53
CA ARG A 554 -1.45 11.50 -12.88
C ARG A 554 -0.17 11.32 -13.67
N SER A 555 0.67 12.35 -13.70
CA SER A 555 1.98 12.28 -14.32
C SER A 555 3.09 12.60 -13.33
N TYR A 556 4.25 11.99 -13.54
CA TYR A 556 5.45 12.27 -12.78
C TYR A 556 6.68 12.07 -13.65
N ARG A 557 7.76 12.77 -13.31
CA ARG A 557 9.04 12.69 -14.03
C ARG A 557 9.96 11.70 -13.32
N VAL A 558 10.75 10.97 -14.11
CA VAL A 558 11.77 10.03 -13.61
C VAL A 558 13.08 10.34 -14.32
N THR A 559 14.15 10.53 -13.53
CA THR A 559 15.52 10.51 -14.05
C THR A 559 16.06 9.10 -13.91
N ALA A 560 16.45 8.49 -15.03
CA ALA A 560 16.99 7.14 -15.04
C ALA A 560 18.46 7.13 -14.57
N ASP A 561 18.70 7.36 -13.29
CA ASP A 561 20.05 7.51 -12.69
C ASP A 561 20.51 6.28 -11.89
N ALA A 562 19.79 5.16 -12.00
CA ALA A 562 20.10 3.90 -11.34
C ALA A 562 20.17 2.75 -12.36
N LEU A 563 21.39 2.31 -12.73
CA LEU A 563 21.58 1.17 -13.65
C LEU A 563 21.02 -0.13 -13.07
N GLY A 564 20.39 -0.95 -13.92
CA GLY A 564 19.94 -2.29 -13.56
C GLY A 564 18.48 -2.58 -13.88
N ARG A 565 17.94 -3.59 -13.20
CA ARG A 565 16.56 -4.06 -13.35
C ARG A 565 15.80 -3.72 -12.06
N TRP A 566 14.70 -3.01 -12.20
CA TRP A 566 13.93 -2.43 -11.10
C TRP A 566 12.49 -2.87 -11.20
N ALA A 567 11.88 -3.13 -10.05
CA ALA A 567 10.47 -3.46 -9.99
C ALA A 567 9.63 -2.17 -10.11
N TYR A 568 8.50 -2.27 -10.81
CA TYR A 568 7.53 -1.21 -10.95
C TYR A 568 6.12 -1.80 -10.85
N HIS A 569 5.42 -1.57 -9.73
CA HIS A 569 4.21 -2.34 -9.45
C HIS A 569 3.24 -1.63 -8.52
N CYS A 570 2.01 -2.15 -8.47
CA CYS A 570 1.05 -1.80 -7.44
C CYS A 570 1.47 -2.41 -6.10
N HIS A 571 1.38 -1.63 -5.03
CA HIS A 571 1.77 -2.05 -3.69
C HIS A 571 0.64 -2.70 -2.90
N LEU A 572 -0.56 -2.84 -3.50
CA LEU A 572 -1.54 -3.82 -3.04
C LEU A 572 -1.00 -5.22 -3.39
N LEU A 573 -0.59 -5.97 -2.38
CA LEU A 573 0.14 -7.24 -2.51
C LEU A 573 -0.55 -8.22 -3.45
N TYR A 574 -1.88 -8.31 -3.36
CA TYR A 574 -2.67 -9.19 -4.19
C TYR A 574 -2.82 -8.67 -5.63
N HIS A 575 -2.76 -7.37 -5.87
CA HIS A 575 -2.75 -6.82 -7.24
C HIS A 575 -1.39 -7.05 -7.91
N MET A 576 -0.30 -6.87 -7.16
CA MET A 576 1.06 -7.19 -7.59
C MET A 576 1.16 -8.64 -8.03
N GLU A 577 0.82 -9.58 -7.14
CA GLU A 577 0.94 -11.02 -7.39
C GLU A 577 0.09 -11.48 -8.58
N MET A 578 -1.05 -10.83 -8.80
CA MET A 578 -1.94 -11.14 -9.91
C MET A 578 -1.59 -10.44 -11.22
N GLY A 579 -0.54 -9.63 -11.26
CA GLY A 579 0.10 -9.20 -12.49
C GLY A 579 0.20 -7.69 -12.72
N MET A 580 -0.22 -6.83 -11.78
CA MET A 580 0.02 -5.37 -11.89
C MET A 580 1.47 -5.05 -11.53
N PHE A 581 2.36 -5.54 -12.39
CA PHE A 581 3.80 -5.49 -12.25
C PHE A 581 4.45 -5.25 -13.61
N ARG A 582 5.56 -4.52 -13.62
CA ARG A 582 6.46 -4.28 -14.73
C ARG A 582 7.91 -4.33 -14.26
N GLU A 583 8.78 -4.79 -15.16
CA GLU A 583 10.22 -4.54 -15.04
C GLU A 583 10.52 -3.19 -15.68
N VAL A 584 11.24 -2.32 -14.96
CA VAL A 584 11.94 -1.18 -15.53
C VAL A 584 13.41 -1.56 -15.67
N ARG A 585 13.99 -1.33 -16.84
CA ARG A 585 15.38 -1.66 -17.11
C ARG A 585 16.14 -0.42 -17.55
N VAL A 586 17.17 -0.05 -16.79
CA VAL A 586 18.03 1.10 -17.09
C VAL A 586 19.36 0.58 -17.64
N GLU A 587 19.64 0.91 -18.91
CA GLU A 587 20.82 0.45 -19.68
C GLU A 587 21.61 1.66 -20.24
N GLU A 588 22.90 1.48 -20.57
CA GLU A 588 23.79 2.56 -21.08
C GLU A 588 23.50 3.04 -22.51
#